data_AF-A0A4R4YP06-F1
#
_entry.id   AF-A0A4R4YP06-F1
#
_cell.length_a   1.000
_cell.length_b   1.000
_cell.length_c   1.000
_cell.angle_alpha   90.00
_cell.angle_beta   90.00
_cell.angle_gamma   90.00
#
_symmetry.space_group_name_H-M   'P 1'
#
loop_
_entity.id
_entity.type
_entity.pdbx_description
1 polymer ?
#
loop_
_entity_poly.entity_id
_entity_poly.type
_entity_poly.pdbx_seq_one_letter_code
_entity_poly.pdbx_strand_id
1 'polypeptide(L)'
;MVDGVPLAELIQEGRPGPAVPARVGHHDVLMESSWVGVFVHQIRGDRVLVIHANKGYRDDVAGALLDAVDDLADADDLGSIVRLRPIEVSGFALDRAVLLGPGHSPFFKNTPFADRGMQVIPVHRSEAVDGEEYEAFWPGVIGKNLAVRHHDWTREPSSRADVRRLDDGKGGVYRHNRHSRSSSKSALVKARMVLEQDLPVLPDDVRLSVMDTRGHDLRLHREWDRLRGTLQISGKAEVIDVDIPRLSAWAIFGPLFGGADFDPAALEVRRPPEHMLMMRRHHGHHPASLEECLGWLDALAPIDGNYLVFVGRSEGVVQMRWQGPGEPRLWLETPEPTHHRSRGRYVTRDEAATMIQALAREDRVAVDDLSNLETVTWNPGTG
;
A
#
# COMPACT_ATOMS: atom_id res chain seq x y z
N MET A 1 29.01 -32.37 8.90
CA MET A 1 27.87 -33.30 9.04
C MET A 1 27.99 -33.92 10.41
N VAL A 2 27.01 -33.67 11.28
CA VAL A 2 26.94 -34.22 12.63
C VAL A 2 26.04 -35.45 12.53
N ASP A 3 26.58 -36.55 11.99
CA ASP A 3 25.83 -37.78 11.83
C ASP A 3 25.73 -38.47 13.19
N GLY A 4 24.55 -38.43 13.81
CA GLY A 4 24.22 -39.20 15.01
C GLY A 4 23.72 -38.42 16.22
N VAL A 5 23.77 -37.08 16.23
CA VAL A 5 23.16 -36.29 17.32
C VAL A 5 21.65 -36.21 17.11
N PRO A 6 20.82 -36.58 18.09
CA PRO A 6 19.36 -36.45 18.01
C PRO A 6 18.95 -35.01 17.66
N LEU A 7 17.95 -34.83 16.77
CA LEU A 7 17.46 -33.50 16.38
C LEU A 7 17.06 -32.65 17.61
N ALA A 8 16.54 -33.28 18.66
CA ALA A 8 16.20 -32.63 19.92
C ALA A 8 17.42 -31.98 20.60
N GLU A 9 18.58 -32.65 20.58
CA GLU A 9 19.82 -32.11 21.15
C GLU A 9 20.35 -30.95 20.29
N LEU A 10 20.25 -31.06 18.96
CA LEU A 10 20.62 -29.97 18.05
C LEU A 10 19.71 -28.74 18.19
N ILE A 11 18.43 -28.92 18.52
CA ILE A 11 17.51 -27.80 18.78
C ILE A 11 17.99 -27.01 20.00
N GLN A 12 18.56 -27.69 20.99
CA GLN A 12 19.04 -27.09 22.24
C GLN A 12 20.39 -26.36 22.08
N GLU A 13 21.18 -26.67 21.05
CA GLU A 13 22.53 -26.15 20.87
C GLU A 13 22.53 -24.62 20.69
N GLY A 14 23.25 -23.91 21.57
CA GLY A 14 23.42 -22.46 21.50
C GLY A 14 22.19 -21.63 21.96
N ARG A 15 21.16 -22.26 22.53
CA ARG A 15 19.96 -21.56 23.00
C ARG A 15 20.01 -21.15 24.47
N PRO A 16 19.43 -19.98 24.84
CA PRO A 16 19.45 -19.48 26.20
C PRO A 16 18.45 -20.19 27.14
N GLY A 17 17.42 -20.84 26.61
CA GLY A 17 16.41 -21.59 27.38
C GLY A 17 16.28 -23.05 26.92
N PRO A 18 15.84 -23.96 27.81
CA PRO A 18 15.59 -25.35 27.43
C PRO A 18 14.29 -25.47 26.62
N ALA A 19 14.35 -26.20 25.50
CA ALA A 19 13.15 -26.69 24.82
C ALA A 19 12.64 -27.94 25.56
N VAL A 20 11.46 -27.86 26.16
CA VAL A 20 10.89 -28.93 26.99
C VAL A 20 9.83 -29.71 26.22
N PRO A 21 9.74 -31.06 26.40
CA PRO A 21 8.64 -31.83 25.86
C PRO A 21 7.28 -31.29 26.34
N ALA A 22 6.36 -31.12 25.40
CA ALA A 22 5.02 -30.61 25.63
C ALA A 22 4.04 -31.25 24.64
N ARG A 23 2.76 -30.94 24.79
CA ARG A 23 1.70 -31.38 23.88
C ARG A 23 0.85 -30.17 23.48
N VAL A 24 0.70 -29.96 22.18
CA VAL A 24 -0.12 -28.89 21.60
C VAL A 24 -1.17 -29.56 20.71
N GLY A 25 -2.44 -29.49 21.12
CA GLY A 25 -3.51 -30.28 20.52
C GLY A 25 -3.19 -31.79 20.63
N HIS A 26 -3.07 -32.45 19.48
CA HIS A 26 -2.71 -33.87 19.42
C HIS A 26 -1.23 -34.12 19.07
N HIS A 27 -0.43 -33.06 18.89
CA HIS A 27 0.97 -33.16 18.51
C HIS A 27 1.89 -33.18 19.73
N ASP A 28 2.81 -34.14 19.74
CA ASP A 28 3.94 -34.13 20.66
C ASP A 28 5.03 -33.20 20.11
N VAL A 29 5.45 -32.23 20.92
CA VAL A 29 6.31 -31.11 20.49
C VAL A 29 7.38 -30.82 21.55
N LEU A 30 8.39 -30.05 21.16
CA LEU A 30 9.29 -29.37 22.09
C LEU A 30 8.90 -27.89 22.13
N MET A 31 8.63 -27.37 23.32
CA MET A 31 8.25 -25.98 23.52
C MET A 31 9.37 -25.22 24.22
N GLU A 32 9.73 -24.06 23.68
CA GLU A 32 10.65 -23.11 24.30
C GLU A 32 9.90 -21.80 24.56
N SER A 33 9.99 -21.28 25.78
CA SER A 33 9.45 -19.97 26.14
C SER A 33 10.58 -19.07 26.60
N SER A 34 10.73 -17.92 25.94
CA SER A 34 11.77 -16.94 26.24
C SER A 34 11.22 -15.52 26.19
N TRP A 35 12.05 -14.52 26.48
CA TRP A 35 11.69 -13.11 26.33
C TRP A 35 11.42 -12.70 24.87
N VAL A 36 11.89 -13.49 23.89
CA VAL A 36 11.68 -13.24 22.46
C VAL A 36 10.32 -13.79 21.99
N GLY A 37 9.75 -14.77 22.71
CA GLY A 37 8.48 -15.41 22.33
C GLY A 37 8.39 -16.87 22.75
N VAL A 38 7.35 -17.54 22.24
CA VAL A 38 7.12 -18.98 22.34
C VAL A 38 7.47 -19.63 21.01
N PHE A 39 8.36 -20.62 21.05
CA PHE A 39 8.69 -21.49 19.94
C PHE A 39 8.09 -22.87 20.18
N VAL A 40 7.42 -23.41 19.17
CA VAL A 40 6.91 -24.79 19.17
C VAL A 40 7.62 -25.53 18.05
N HIS A 41 8.38 -26.56 18.42
CA HIS A 41 9.14 -27.40 17.52
C HIS A 41 8.48 -28.77 17.40
N GLN A 42 8.14 -29.18 16.18
CA GLN A 42 7.69 -30.53 15.89
C GLN A 42 8.76 -31.24 15.07
N ILE A 43 9.24 -32.37 15.57
CA ILE A 43 10.22 -33.22 14.88
C ILE A 43 9.45 -34.24 14.04
N ARG A 44 9.76 -34.32 12.74
CA ARG A 44 9.18 -35.30 11.81
C ARG A 44 10.28 -35.95 10.99
N GLY A 45 10.60 -37.21 11.28
CA GLY A 45 11.72 -37.88 10.63
C GLY A 45 13.03 -37.10 10.81
N ASP A 46 13.60 -36.63 9.69
CA ASP A 46 14.81 -35.81 9.65
C ASP A 46 14.52 -34.29 9.58
N ARG A 47 13.25 -33.88 9.52
CA ARG A 47 12.81 -32.48 9.42
C ARG A 47 12.40 -31.91 10.78
N VAL A 48 12.51 -30.59 10.88
CA VAL A 48 12.06 -29.83 12.07
C VAL A 48 11.11 -28.74 11.60
N LEU A 49 9.85 -28.84 12.01
CA LEU A 49 8.85 -27.79 11.81
C LEU A 49 8.88 -26.85 13.02
N VAL A 50 8.87 -25.54 12.77
CA VAL A 50 8.79 -24.53 13.84
C VAL A 50 7.62 -23.58 13.64
N ILE A 51 6.93 -23.31 14.74
CA ILE A 51 5.99 -22.22 14.89
C ILE A 51 6.61 -21.23 15.88
N HIS A 52 6.53 -19.93 15.59
CA HIS A 52 7.08 -18.89 16.46
C HIS A 52 6.09 -17.74 16.68
N ALA A 53 5.82 -17.43 17.95
CA ALA A 53 4.98 -16.34 18.41
C ALA A 53 5.75 -15.43 19.38
N ASN A 54 6.13 -14.22 18.94
CA ASN A 54 6.66 -13.18 19.82
C ASN A 54 5.59 -12.68 20.80
N LYS A 55 4.34 -12.64 20.36
CA LYS A 55 3.20 -12.13 21.11
C LYS A 55 1.93 -12.83 20.68
N GLY A 56 1.00 -13.02 21.63
CA GLY A 56 -0.33 -13.58 21.35
C GLY A 56 -0.33 -15.08 21.10
N TYR A 57 0.68 -15.79 21.60
CA TYR A 57 0.69 -17.25 21.57
C TYR A 57 -0.60 -17.82 22.18
N ARG A 58 -1.18 -18.81 21.51
CA ARG A 58 -2.31 -19.60 21.99
C ARG A 58 -2.14 -21.05 21.52
N ASP A 59 -2.37 -22.00 22.43
CA ASP A 59 -2.23 -23.43 22.15
C ASP A 59 -3.19 -23.91 21.05
N ASP A 60 -4.43 -23.40 21.04
CA ASP A 60 -5.45 -23.76 20.06
C ASP A 60 -5.06 -23.32 18.64
N VAL A 61 -4.51 -22.11 18.50
CA VAL A 61 -3.94 -21.61 17.24
C VAL A 61 -2.72 -22.43 16.81
N ALA A 62 -1.79 -22.70 17.73
CA ALA A 62 -0.61 -23.49 17.41
C ALA A 62 -0.97 -24.91 16.96
N GLY A 63 -1.95 -25.54 17.61
CA GLY A 63 -2.49 -26.84 17.20
C GLY A 63 -3.09 -26.78 15.79
N ALA A 64 -3.98 -25.82 15.52
CA ALA A 64 -4.58 -25.66 14.20
C ALA A 64 -3.56 -25.38 13.09
N LEU A 65 -2.49 -24.63 13.38
CA LEU A 65 -1.40 -24.40 12.43
C LEU A 65 -0.64 -25.69 12.10
N LEU A 66 -0.37 -26.55 13.09
CA LEU A 66 0.28 -27.85 12.89
C LEU A 66 -0.65 -28.80 12.12
N ASP A 67 -1.93 -28.89 12.51
CA ASP A 67 -2.96 -29.68 11.82
C ASP A 67 -3.04 -29.31 10.33
N ALA A 68 -3.05 -28.01 10.03
CA ALA A 68 -3.27 -27.50 8.68
C ALA A 68 -2.14 -27.83 7.71
N VAL A 69 -0.91 -28.01 8.18
CA VAL A 69 0.25 -28.30 7.34
C VAL A 69 0.73 -29.74 7.47
N ASP A 70 0.00 -30.58 8.22
CA ASP A 70 0.36 -31.96 8.51
C ASP A 70 0.62 -32.78 7.24
N ASP A 71 -0.25 -32.62 6.24
CA ASP A 71 -0.17 -33.26 4.92
C ASP A 71 0.98 -32.73 4.07
N LEU A 72 1.37 -31.48 4.28
CA LEU A 72 2.39 -30.79 3.50
C LEU A 72 3.80 -31.04 4.01
N ALA A 73 3.98 -31.27 5.32
CA ALA A 73 5.30 -31.34 5.94
C ALA A 73 6.20 -32.44 5.34
N ASP A 74 5.59 -33.46 4.75
CA ASP A 74 6.28 -34.59 4.11
C ASP A 74 6.38 -34.45 2.58
N ALA A 75 5.88 -33.36 2.00
CA ALA A 75 5.97 -33.14 0.57
C ALA A 75 7.43 -32.89 0.12
N ASP A 76 7.76 -33.40 -1.06
CA ASP A 76 9.08 -33.24 -1.69
C ASP A 76 9.23 -31.89 -2.41
N ASP A 77 8.14 -31.17 -2.65
CA ASP A 77 8.08 -29.94 -3.43
C ASP A 77 7.95 -28.66 -2.57
N LEU A 78 8.34 -28.71 -1.30
CA LEU A 78 8.34 -27.58 -0.37
C LEU A 78 9.42 -26.52 -0.68
N GLY A 79 9.77 -26.32 -1.95
CA GLY A 79 10.82 -25.41 -2.41
C GLY A 79 10.47 -23.93 -2.23
N SER A 80 10.70 -23.11 -3.26
CA SER A 80 10.58 -21.65 -3.18
C SER A 80 9.13 -21.12 -3.19
N ILE A 81 8.13 -21.97 -3.01
CA ILE A 81 6.72 -21.63 -3.22
C ILE A 81 5.97 -21.61 -1.89
N VAL A 82 5.17 -20.57 -1.69
CA VAL A 82 4.26 -20.44 -0.55
C VAL A 82 3.08 -21.41 -0.72
N ARG A 83 2.89 -22.27 0.27
CA ARG A 83 1.71 -23.13 0.39
C ARG A 83 0.79 -22.60 1.48
N LEU A 84 -0.47 -22.35 1.12
CA LEU A 84 -1.51 -21.88 2.03
C LEU A 84 -2.46 -23.00 2.41
N ARG A 85 -2.84 -23.03 3.69
CA ARG A 85 -3.86 -23.92 4.24
C ARG A 85 -4.83 -23.14 5.13
N PRO A 86 -6.14 -23.37 5.04
CA PRO A 86 -7.10 -22.71 5.92
C PRO A 86 -6.92 -23.20 7.36
N ILE A 87 -7.09 -22.28 8.31
CA ILE A 87 -7.29 -22.61 9.73
C ILE A 87 -8.57 -21.93 10.22
N GLU A 88 -9.28 -22.61 11.10
CA GLU A 88 -10.52 -22.10 11.69
C GLU A 88 -10.38 -22.09 13.21
N VAL A 89 -10.03 -20.93 13.77
CA VAL A 89 -9.87 -20.75 15.21
C VAL A 89 -10.69 -19.56 15.67
N SER A 90 -11.57 -19.80 16.64
CA SER A 90 -12.48 -18.76 17.13
C SER A 90 -11.71 -17.56 17.70
N GLY A 91 -12.11 -16.36 17.26
CA GLY A 91 -11.51 -15.09 17.68
C GLY A 91 -10.06 -14.89 17.21
N PHE A 92 -9.59 -15.65 16.22
CA PHE A 92 -8.26 -15.47 15.64
C PHE A 92 -8.36 -14.90 14.22
N ALA A 93 -7.72 -13.76 13.99
CA ALA A 93 -7.85 -13.03 12.73
C ALA A 93 -7.01 -13.60 11.58
N LEU A 94 -5.93 -14.33 11.89
CA LEU A 94 -5.03 -14.89 10.87
C LEU A 94 -5.51 -16.30 10.51
N ASP A 95 -6.28 -16.41 9.45
CA ASP A 95 -7.07 -17.60 9.12
C ASP A 95 -6.41 -18.54 8.09
N ARG A 96 -5.11 -18.38 7.86
CA ARG A 96 -4.30 -19.24 6.99
C ARG A 96 -2.98 -19.63 7.66
N ALA A 97 -2.56 -20.87 7.46
CA ALA A 97 -1.21 -21.33 7.71
C ALA A 97 -0.39 -21.22 6.42
N VAL A 98 0.75 -20.54 6.48
CA VAL A 98 1.80 -20.54 5.45
C VAL A 98 2.86 -21.53 5.88
N LEU A 99 3.16 -22.53 5.05
CA LEU A 99 4.34 -23.37 5.21
C LEU A 99 5.49 -22.82 4.35
N LEU A 100 6.59 -22.46 5.01
CA LEU A 100 7.87 -22.16 4.37
C LEU A 100 8.77 -23.39 4.50
N GLY A 101 9.16 -23.97 3.37
CA GLY A 101 10.01 -25.14 3.38
C GLY A 101 11.49 -24.84 3.62
N PRO A 102 12.34 -25.88 3.55
CA PRO A 102 13.76 -25.77 3.85
C PRO A 102 14.50 -24.76 2.98
N GLY A 103 15.53 -24.11 3.52
CA GLY A 103 16.29 -23.06 2.82
C GLY A 103 15.57 -21.70 2.67
N HIS A 104 14.25 -21.66 2.87
CA HIS A 104 13.43 -20.46 2.70
C HIS A 104 12.93 -19.85 4.02
N SER A 105 13.28 -20.42 5.17
CA SER A 105 13.08 -19.75 6.45
C SER A 105 14.38 -19.12 6.95
N PRO A 106 14.44 -17.80 7.17
CA PRO A 106 15.62 -17.18 7.77
C PRO A 106 15.80 -17.54 9.25
N PHE A 107 14.79 -18.15 9.88
CA PHE A 107 14.90 -18.69 11.24
C PHE A 107 16.01 -19.74 11.33
N PHE A 108 16.14 -20.60 10.31
CA PHE A 108 17.15 -21.65 10.27
C PHE A 108 18.42 -21.27 9.51
N LYS A 109 18.49 -20.04 9.00
CA LYS A 109 19.65 -19.56 8.25
C LYS A 109 20.89 -19.61 9.15
N ASN A 110 21.96 -20.21 8.64
CA ASN A 110 23.22 -20.43 9.35
C ASN A 110 23.12 -21.36 10.58
N THR A 111 22.09 -22.21 10.64
CA THR A 111 21.96 -23.25 11.67
C THR A 111 22.16 -24.64 11.06
N PRO A 112 22.40 -25.69 11.88
CA PRO A 112 22.39 -27.08 11.40
C PRO A 112 21.06 -27.55 10.78
N PHE A 113 20.02 -26.71 10.80
CA PHE A 113 18.71 -27.02 10.23
C PHE A 113 18.42 -26.27 8.93
N ALA A 114 19.38 -25.53 8.35
CA ALA A 114 19.14 -24.73 7.15
C ALA A 114 18.44 -25.52 6.02
N ASP A 115 18.85 -26.78 5.80
CA ASP A 115 18.36 -27.63 4.70
C ASP A 115 17.21 -28.58 5.09
N ARG A 116 16.74 -28.53 6.35
CA ARG A 116 15.70 -29.44 6.89
C ARG A 116 14.64 -28.76 7.76
N GLY A 117 14.86 -27.49 8.09
CA GLY A 117 14.02 -26.69 8.95
C GLY A 117 12.91 -26.03 8.15
N MET A 118 11.67 -26.23 8.58
CA MET A 118 10.47 -25.67 7.98
C MET A 118 9.78 -24.75 8.99
N GLN A 119 9.13 -23.71 8.50
CA GLN A 119 8.46 -22.74 9.36
C GLN A 119 7.00 -22.59 8.98
N VAL A 120 6.12 -22.63 9.97
CA VAL A 120 4.70 -22.30 9.79
C VAL A 120 4.43 -20.90 10.33
N ILE A 121 3.76 -20.09 9.53
CA ILE A 121 3.43 -18.70 9.86
C ILE A 121 1.92 -18.50 9.71
N PRO A 122 1.24 -17.95 10.74
CA PRO A 122 -0.14 -17.52 10.57
C PRO A 122 -0.21 -16.24 9.74
N VAL A 123 -1.07 -16.23 8.72
CA VAL A 123 -1.40 -15.07 7.91
C VAL A 123 -2.90 -14.98 7.72
N HIS A 124 -3.40 -13.81 7.32
CA HIS A 124 -4.78 -13.68 6.88
C HIS A 124 -4.90 -13.94 5.36
N ARG A 125 -6.05 -14.43 4.89
CA ARG A 125 -6.33 -14.72 3.47
C ARG A 125 -6.08 -13.54 2.52
N SER A 126 -6.14 -12.31 3.01
CA SER A 126 -5.85 -11.10 2.22
C SER A 126 -4.36 -10.80 2.06
N GLU A 127 -3.49 -11.54 2.75
CA GLU A 127 -2.06 -11.26 2.82
C GLU A 127 -1.22 -12.17 1.96
N ALA A 128 -1.74 -13.24 1.39
CA ALA A 128 -0.95 -14.19 0.60
C ALA A 128 -1.78 -14.89 -0.45
N VAL A 129 -1.13 -15.35 -1.51
CA VAL A 129 -1.72 -16.17 -2.56
C VAL A 129 -1.01 -17.52 -2.58
N ASP A 130 -1.77 -18.60 -2.70
CA ASP A 130 -1.20 -19.94 -2.81
C ASP A 130 -0.41 -20.05 -4.12
N GLY A 131 0.80 -20.59 -4.07
CA GLY A 131 1.67 -20.66 -5.24
C GLY A 131 2.55 -19.42 -5.46
N GLU A 132 2.46 -18.39 -4.61
CA GLU A 132 3.36 -17.22 -4.69
C GLU A 132 4.81 -17.62 -4.42
N GLU A 133 5.75 -17.10 -5.20
CA GLU A 133 7.18 -17.27 -4.93
C GLU A 133 7.56 -16.60 -3.60
N TYR A 134 8.35 -17.29 -2.79
CA TYR A 134 8.82 -16.85 -1.49
C TYR A 134 9.46 -15.45 -1.53
N GLU A 135 10.28 -15.17 -2.55
CA GLU A 135 10.94 -13.87 -2.72
C GLU A 135 9.96 -12.71 -2.95
N ALA A 136 8.76 -12.98 -3.47
CA ALA A 136 7.69 -11.99 -3.59
C ALA A 136 6.87 -11.87 -2.30
N PHE A 137 6.61 -13.00 -1.64
CA PHE A 137 5.88 -13.08 -0.38
C PHE A 137 6.61 -12.38 0.78
N TRP A 138 7.92 -12.64 0.91
CA TRP A 138 8.71 -12.28 2.07
C TRP A 138 8.67 -10.78 2.39
N PRO A 139 8.97 -9.85 1.46
CA PRO A 139 8.94 -8.42 1.77
C PRO A 139 7.54 -7.90 2.10
N GLY A 140 6.49 -8.55 1.58
CA GLY A 140 5.10 -8.13 1.71
C GLY A 140 4.49 -8.46 3.06
N VAL A 141 4.73 -9.68 3.56
CA VAL A 141 4.13 -10.20 4.81
C VAL A 141 5.09 -10.05 5.98
N ILE A 142 6.37 -10.33 5.77
CA ILE A 142 7.35 -10.40 6.85
C ILE A 142 8.07 -9.05 7.04
N GLY A 143 8.15 -8.26 5.96
CA GLY A 143 8.70 -6.91 5.96
C GLY A 143 10.17 -6.85 5.58
N LYS A 144 10.70 -5.64 5.40
CA LYS A 144 12.13 -5.38 5.23
C LYS A 144 12.70 -4.90 6.58
N ASN A 145 13.61 -5.69 7.16
CA ASN A 145 14.31 -5.44 8.45
C ASN A 145 13.46 -5.67 9.72
N LEU A 146 14.13 -5.65 10.89
CA LEU A 146 13.79 -5.97 12.30
C LEU A 146 12.34 -5.87 12.82
N ALA A 147 11.39 -5.35 12.05
CA ALA A 147 9.96 -5.43 12.35
C ALA A 147 9.44 -6.84 12.01
N VAL A 148 9.69 -7.80 12.90
CA VAL A 148 9.28 -9.21 12.74
C VAL A 148 7.77 -9.37 12.96
N ARG A 149 6.97 -8.73 12.10
CA ARG A 149 5.50 -8.65 12.24
C ARG A 149 4.86 -10.01 12.30
N HIS A 150 5.34 -10.96 11.51
CA HIS A 150 4.74 -12.28 11.38
C HIS A 150 4.80 -13.14 12.66
N HIS A 151 5.58 -12.76 13.66
CA HIS A 151 5.57 -13.40 14.98
C HIS A 151 4.60 -12.75 15.97
N ASP A 152 4.04 -11.58 15.67
CA ASP A 152 2.96 -11.01 16.48
C ASP A 152 1.61 -11.55 15.98
N TRP A 153 1.07 -12.52 16.71
CA TRP A 153 -0.20 -13.15 16.37
C TRP A 153 -1.41 -12.27 16.70
N THR A 154 -1.20 -11.15 17.40
CA THR A 154 -2.24 -10.15 17.70
C THR A 154 -2.31 -9.04 16.66
N ARG A 155 -1.45 -9.08 15.63
CA ARG A 155 -1.39 -8.02 14.62
C ARG A 155 -2.65 -7.94 13.78
N GLU A 156 -2.96 -6.74 13.33
CA GLU A 156 -3.95 -6.56 12.27
C GLU A 156 -3.41 -7.10 10.93
N PRO A 157 -4.28 -7.74 10.12
CA PRO A 157 -3.96 -8.10 8.75
C PRO A 157 -3.54 -6.90 7.90
N SER A 158 -2.55 -7.10 7.03
CA SER A 158 -2.08 -6.10 6.06
C SER A 158 -2.38 -6.59 4.64
N SER A 159 -3.63 -6.41 4.21
CA SER A 159 -4.09 -6.83 2.88
C SER A 159 -3.17 -6.40 1.75
N ARG A 160 -2.98 -7.29 0.78
CA ARG A 160 -2.20 -7.07 -0.43
C ARG A 160 -3.06 -7.12 -1.69
N ALA A 161 -2.56 -6.49 -2.75
CA ALA A 161 -3.21 -6.42 -4.05
C ALA A 161 -2.17 -6.56 -5.17
N ASP A 162 -2.53 -7.24 -6.24
CA ASP A 162 -1.81 -7.20 -7.52
C ASP A 162 -2.27 -5.96 -8.28
N VAL A 163 -1.33 -5.08 -8.63
CA VAL A 163 -1.63 -3.82 -9.32
C VAL A 163 -1.05 -3.86 -10.71
N ARG A 164 -1.93 -3.66 -11.70
CA ARG A 164 -1.57 -3.69 -13.11
C ARG A 164 -2.02 -2.42 -13.77
N ARG A 165 -1.15 -1.83 -14.58
CA ARG A 165 -1.53 -0.76 -15.48
C ARG A 165 -2.21 -1.35 -16.71
N LEU A 166 -3.32 -0.74 -17.13
CA LEU A 166 -4.13 -1.18 -18.27
C LEU A 166 -3.92 -0.31 -19.52
N ASP A 167 -3.27 0.84 -19.39
CA ASP A 167 -2.93 1.76 -20.48
C ASP A 167 -1.41 1.77 -20.81
N ASP A 168 -1.08 2.36 -21.95
CA ASP A 168 0.29 2.55 -22.47
C ASP A 168 0.84 3.98 -22.28
N GLY A 169 0.17 4.79 -21.45
CA GLY A 169 0.45 6.21 -21.27
C GLY A 169 1.85 6.54 -20.72
N LYS A 170 2.24 7.82 -20.85
CA LYS A 170 3.54 8.32 -20.38
C LYS A 170 3.43 8.86 -18.95
N GLY A 171 4.15 8.24 -17.99
CA GLY A 171 4.26 8.76 -16.61
C GLY A 171 3.43 7.98 -15.58
N GLY A 172 3.40 8.41 -14.32
CA GLY A 172 2.63 7.77 -13.25
C GLY A 172 3.28 6.55 -12.57
N VAL A 173 2.67 6.11 -11.47
CA VAL A 173 3.04 4.88 -10.73
C VAL A 173 2.79 3.63 -11.58
N TYR A 174 3.44 2.51 -11.22
CA TYR A 174 3.28 1.20 -11.88
C TYR A 174 3.62 1.15 -13.39
N ARG A 175 4.38 2.15 -13.90
CA ARG A 175 4.87 2.13 -15.27
C ARG A 175 5.84 0.97 -15.50
N HIS A 176 5.59 0.18 -16.54
CA HIS A 176 6.53 -0.81 -17.04
C HIS A 176 7.79 -0.09 -17.58
N ASN A 177 8.89 -0.13 -16.84
CA ASN A 177 10.18 0.40 -17.24
C ASN A 177 11.16 -0.75 -17.39
N ARG A 178 11.76 -0.93 -18.58
CA ARG A 178 12.80 -1.94 -18.85
C ARG A 178 13.98 -1.90 -17.85
N HIS A 179 14.21 -0.76 -17.21
CA HIS A 179 15.25 -0.54 -16.19
C HIS A 179 14.75 -0.71 -14.74
N SER A 180 13.45 -0.75 -14.49
CA SER A 180 12.91 -1.05 -13.16
C SER A 180 12.71 -2.55 -13.02
N ARG A 181 13.58 -3.19 -12.23
CA ARG A 181 13.39 -4.57 -11.73
C ARG A 181 12.04 -4.77 -11.04
N SER A 182 11.38 -3.70 -10.58
CA SER A 182 10.08 -3.77 -9.90
C SER A 182 8.88 -3.75 -10.86
N SER A 183 9.09 -3.47 -12.15
CA SER A 183 7.99 -3.14 -13.06
C SER A 183 7.52 -4.29 -13.96
N SER A 184 8.26 -5.40 -14.01
CA SER A 184 7.95 -6.54 -14.87
C SER A 184 7.51 -7.81 -14.15
N LYS A 185 7.63 -7.88 -12.83
CA LYS A 185 7.08 -8.99 -12.05
C LYS A 185 5.80 -8.51 -11.37
N SER A 186 4.70 -9.24 -11.56
CA SER A 186 3.51 -9.11 -10.70
C SER A 186 4.01 -9.23 -9.27
N ALA A 187 3.83 -8.17 -8.50
CA ALA A 187 4.27 -8.10 -7.12
C ALA A 187 3.10 -7.57 -6.31
N LEU A 188 2.65 -8.38 -5.36
CA LEU A 188 1.61 -7.99 -4.44
C LEU A 188 2.10 -6.84 -3.56
N VAL A 189 1.46 -5.69 -3.68
CA VAL A 189 1.72 -4.49 -2.87
C VAL A 189 0.65 -4.34 -1.79
N LYS A 190 0.88 -3.49 -0.78
CA LYS A 190 -0.14 -3.27 0.26
C LYS A 190 -1.36 -2.57 -0.33
N ALA A 191 -2.53 -3.19 -0.24
CA ALA A 191 -3.77 -2.65 -0.78
C ALA A 191 -4.06 -1.25 -0.23
N ARG A 192 -3.79 -1.02 1.05
CA ARG A 192 -3.95 0.30 1.69
C ARG A 192 -3.10 1.40 1.02
N MET A 193 -1.84 1.12 0.68
CA MET A 193 -0.98 2.08 -0.04
C MET A 193 -1.61 2.45 -1.38
N VAL A 194 -2.08 1.44 -2.13
CA VAL A 194 -2.70 1.64 -3.43
C VAL A 194 -3.97 2.49 -3.32
N LEU A 195 -4.88 2.10 -2.43
CA LEU A 195 -6.21 2.70 -2.30
C LEU A 195 -6.18 4.08 -1.61
N GLU A 196 -5.28 4.31 -0.64
CA GLU A 196 -5.18 5.61 0.07
C GLU A 196 -4.19 6.58 -0.57
N GLN A 197 -3.12 6.11 -1.22
CA GLN A 197 -2.02 6.98 -1.67
C GLN A 197 -1.93 7.05 -3.19
N ASP A 198 -1.98 5.92 -3.88
CA ASP A 198 -1.69 5.88 -5.32
C ASP A 198 -2.92 6.22 -6.18
N LEU A 199 -4.07 5.61 -5.91
CA LEU A 199 -5.31 5.84 -6.66
C LEU A 199 -5.75 7.31 -6.64
N PRO A 200 -5.74 8.01 -5.49
CA PRO A 200 -6.18 9.39 -5.46
C PRO A 200 -5.34 10.35 -6.30
N VAL A 201 -4.08 9.99 -6.59
CA VAL A 201 -3.14 10.86 -7.31
C VAL A 201 -2.86 10.42 -8.74
N LEU A 202 -3.65 9.49 -9.27
CA LEU A 202 -3.49 9.02 -10.65
C LEU A 202 -3.58 10.16 -11.66
N PRO A 203 -2.76 10.20 -12.71
CA PRO A 203 -3.03 11.06 -13.86
C PRO A 203 -4.36 10.68 -14.54
N ASP A 204 -5.04 11.63 -15.20
CA ASP A 204 -6.37 11.40 -15.81
C ASP A 204 -6.35 10.36 -16.95
N ASP A 205 -5.20 10.16 -17.60
CA ASP A 205 -5.01 9.19 -18.69
C ASP A 205 -4.60 7.79 -18.21
N VAL A 206 -4.43 7.59 -16.90
CA VAL A 206 -3.96 6.31 -16.33
C VAL A 206 -5.13 5.45 -15.87
N ARG A 207 -5.10 4.18 -16.28
CA ARG A 207 -6.05 3.14 -15.90
C ARG A 207 -5.33 2.03 -15.15
N LEU A 208 -5.80 1.70 -13.95
CA LEU A 208 -5.26 0.61 -13.15
C LEU A 208 -6.30 -0.50 -12.94
N SER A 209 -5.83 -1.74 -12.89
CA SER A 209 -6.50 -2.89 -12.29
C SER A 209 -5.82 -3.15 -10.94
N VAL A 210 -6.63 -3.23 -9.88
CA VAL A 210 -6.21 -3.53 -8.52
C VAL A 210 -6.96 -4.79 -8.13
N MET A 211 -6.26 -5.92 -8.12
CA MET A 211 -6.84 -7.23 -7.86
C MET A 211 -6.44 -7.70 -6.46
N ASP A 212 -7.41 -8.09 -5.63
CA ASP A 212 -7.11 -8.66 -4.32
C ASP A 212 -6.63 -10.12 -4.42
N THR A 213 -6.19 -10.71 -3.30
CA THR A 213 -5.69 -12.09 -3.28
C THR A 213 -6.76 -13.16 -3.51
N ARG A 214 -8.05 -12.77 -3.53
CA ARG A 214 -9.20 -13.65 -3.80
C ARG A 214 -9.70 -13.52 -5.24
N GLY A 215 -9.08 -12.65 -6.03
CA GLY A 215 -9.40 -12.42 -7.44
C GLY A 215 -10.52 -11.42 -7.69
N HIS A 216 -10.89 -10.59 -6.71
CA HIS A 216 -11.76 -9.44 -6.98
C HIS A 216 -10.94 -8.38 -7.71
N ASP A 217 -11.39 -7.94 -8.89
CA ASP A 217 -10.65 -7.02 -9.77
C ASP A 217 -11.35 -5.66 -9.82
N LEU A 218 -10.71 -4.64 -9.26
CA LEU A 218 -11.15 -3.26 -9.26
C LEU A 218 -10.39 -2.48 -10.35
N ARG A 219 -11.09 -2.10 -11.42
CA ARG A 219 -10.52 -1.35 -12.54
C ARG A 219 -10.94 0.11 -12.46
N LEU A 220 -9.98 1.01 -12.29
CA LEU A 220 -10.25 2.43 -12.06
C LEU A 220 -9.37 3.34 -12.91
N HIS A 221 -9.90 4.53 -13.17
CA HIS A 221 -9.18 5.70 -13.65
C HIS A 221 -9.69 6.93 -12.91
N ARG A 222 -8.88 8.00 -12.89
CA ARG A 222 -9.30 9.28 -12.31
C ARG A 222 -9.95 10.13 -13.38
N GLU A 223 -11.08 10.74 -13.03
CA GLU A 223 -11.68 11.84 -13.77
C GLU A 223 -11.86 13.00 -12.79
N TRP A 224 -10.94 13.97 -12.86
CA TRP A 224 -10.89 15.10 -11.92
C TRP A 224 -10.88 14.62 -10.45
N ASP A 225 -11.94 14.90 -9.68
CA ASP A 225 -12.08 14.58 -8.27
C ASP A 225 -12.64 13.17 -8.00
N ARG A 226 -12.86 12.38 -9.05
CA ARG A 226 -13.57 11.09 -8.98
C ARG A 226 -12.72 9.94 -9.50
N LEU A 227 -12.93 8.76 -8.92
CA LEU A 227 -12.46 7.49 -9.44
C LEU A 227 -13.62 6.76 -10.09
N ARG A 228 -13.43 6.37 -11.35
CA ARG A 228 -14.45 5.73 -12.18
C ARG A 228 -13.96 4.43 -12.77
N GLY A 229 -14.87 3.48 -12.95
CA GLY A 229 -14.59 2.23 -13.64
C GLY A 229 -15.49 1.11 -13.16
N THR A 230 -14.93 -0.08 -12.90
CA THR A 230 -15.71 -1.27 -12.59
C THR A 230 -15.09 -2.13 -11.50
N LEU A 231 -15.93 -2.90 -10.80
CA LEU A 231 -15.54 -3.93 -9.86
C LEU A 231 -16.11 -5.28 -10.31
N GLN A 232 -15.23 -6.25 -10.52
CA GLN A 232 -15.58 -7.65 -10.77
C GLN A 232 -15.34 -8.47 -9.49
N ILE A 233 -16.42 -8.99 -8.90
CA ILE A 233 -16.31 -9.91 -7.77
C ILE A 233 -16.08 -11.33 -8.30
N SER A 234 -14.93 -11.93 -7.96
CA SER A 234 -14.65 -13.36 -8.15
C SER A 234 -15.86 -14.25 -7.84
N GLY A 235 -16.20 -15.15 -8.77
CA GLY A 235 -17.34 -16.07 -8.64
C GLY A 235 -18.72 -15.47 -8.96
N LYS A 236 -18.84 -14.17 -9.18
CA LYS A 236 -20.08 -13.52 -9.64
C LYS A 236 -19.95 -13.13 -11.11
N ALA A 237 -21.02 -13.26 -11.90
CA ALA A 237 -21.02 -12.84 -13.30
C ALA A 237 -21.24 -11.33 -13.47
N GLU A 238 -21.80 -10.68 -12.46
CA GLU A 238 -22.13 -9.26 -12.46
C GLU A 238 -20.87 -8.39 -12.34
N VAL A 239 -20.79 -7.35 -13.17
CA VAL A 239 -19.80 -6.28 -13.10
C VAL A 239 -20.50 -5.08 -12.48
N ILE A 240 -19.91 -4.52 -11.43
CA ILE A 240 -20.48 -3.37 -10.71
C ILE A 240 -19.80 -2.10 -11.22
N ASP A 241 -20.58 -1.10 -11.65
CA ASP A 241 -20.04 0.21 -12.00
C ASP A 241 -19.61 0.98 -10.74
N VAL A 242 -18.43 1.60 -10.82
CA VAL A 242 -17.85 2.38 -9.73
C VAL A 242 -17.75 3.83 -10.15
N ASP A 243 -18.34 4.71 -9.34
CA ASP A 243 -18.14 6.16 -9.43
C ASP A 243 -18.10 6.77 -8.02
N ILE A 244 -16.91 7.07 -7.50
CA ILE A 244 -16.70 7.52 -6.12
C ILE A 244 -15.74 8.72 -6.05
N PRO A 245 -15.78 9.56 -4.99
CA PRO A 245 -14.72 10.55 -4.76
C PRO A 245 -13.36 9.87 -4.60
N ARG A 246 -12.30 10.46 -5.15
CA ARG A 246 -10.98 9.81 -5.21
C ARG A 246 -10.41 9.43 -3.83
N LEU A 247 -10.60 10.29 -2.82
CA LEU A 247 -10.13 10.06 -1.44
C LEU A 247 -10.98 9.04 -0.66
N SER A 248 -12.07 8.55 -1.25
CA SER A 248 -12.98 7.59 -0.62
C SER A 248 -12.62 6.13 -0.87
N ALA A 249 -11.65 5.86 -1.74
CA ALA A 249 -11.35 4.51 -2.22
C ALA A 249 -11.08 3.50 -1.09
N TRP A 250 -10.24 3.86 -0.10
CA TRP A 250 -9.99 2.96 1.03
C TRP A 250 -11.21 2.76 1.94
N ALA A 251 -11.97 3.80 2.23
CA ALA A 251 -13.17 3.65 3.07
C ALA A 251 -14.21 2.73 2.43
N ILE A 252 -14.28 2.69 1.10
CA ILE A 252 -15.26 1.89 0.35
C ILE A 252 -14.73 0.48 0.08
N PHE A 253 -13.50 0.35 -0.42
CA PHE A 253 -12.94 -0.93 -0.85
C PHE A 253 -12.00 -1.58 0.18
N GLY A 254 -11.54 -0.84 1.18
CA GLY A 254 -10.69 -1.37 2.26
C GLY A 254 -11.29 -2.59 2.96
N PRO A 255 -12.59 -2.59 3.34
CA PRO A 255 -13.25 -3.78 3.90
C PRO A 255 -13.22 -4.97 2.94
N LEU A 256 -13.51 -4.75 1.65
CA LEU A 256 -13.41 -5.78 0.63
C LEU A 256 -12.00 -6.35 0.62
N PHE A 257 -10.97 -5.55 0.36
CA PHE A 257 -9.58 -6.03 0.36
C PHE A 257 -9.15 -6.60 1.72
N GLY A 258 -9.81 -6.21 2.81
CA GLY A 258 -9.68 -6.72 4.17
C GLY A 258 -10.26 -8.12 4.40
N GLY A 259 -10.92 -8.72 3.41
CA GLY A 259 -11.53 -10.04 3.53
C GLY A 259 -13.03 -10.04 3.78
N ALA A 260 -13.66 -8.88 3.98
CA ALA A 260 -15.10 -8.79 4.12
C ALA A 260 -15.82 -8.99 2.77
N ASP A 261 -17.13 -9.23 2.85
CA ASP A 261 -18.00 -9.18 1.69
C ASP A 261 -18.19 -7.74 1.23
N PHE A 262 -18.27 -7.54 -0.08
CA PHE A 262 -18.58 -6.23 -0.64
C PHE A 262 -20.06 -5.91 -0.45
N ASP A 263 -20.35 -4.75 0.13
CA ASP A 263 -21.68 -4.17 0.20
C ASP A 263 -21.83 -3.13 -0.92
N PRO A 264 -22.63 -3.40 -1.97
CA PRO A 264 -22.88 -2.42 -3.04
C PRO A 264 -23.49 -1.11 -2.56
N ALA A 265 -24.23 -1.11 -1.44
CA ALA A 265 -24.81 0.10 -0.87
C ALA A 265 -23.73 1.12 -0.46
N ALA A 266 -22.49 0.69 -0.26
CA ALA A 266 -21.35 1.58 0.00
C ALA A 266 -21.08 2.55 -1.17
N LEU A 267 -21.49 2.20 -2.40
CA LEU A 267 -21.38 3.06 -3.59
C LEU A 267 -22.53 4.06 -3.71
N GLU A 268 -23.69 3.74 -3.15
CA GLU A 268 -24.89 4.60 -3.22
C GLU A 268 -24.80 5.82 -2.29
N VAL A 269 -23.90 5.78 -1.31
CA VAL A 269 -23.67 6.89 -0.37
C VAL A 269 -23.14 8.10 -1.14
N ARG A 270 -24.05 9.05 -1.43
CA ARG A 270 -23.70 10.32 -2.09
C ARG A 270 -22.82 11.16 -1.17
N ARG A 271 -21.54 11.20 -1.49
CA ARG A 271 -20.55 12.06 -0.84
C ARG A 271 -20.45 13.40 -1.57
N PRO A 272 -20.22 14.52 -0.86
CA PRO A 272 -20.02 15.80 -1.51
C PRO A 272 -18.81 15.72 -2.46
N PRO A 273 -18.84 16.46 -3.58
CA PRO A 273 -17.68 16.61 -4.45
C PRO A 273 -16.47 17.10 -3.67
N GLU A 274 -15.29 16.64 -4.04
CA GLU A 274 -14.07 17.14 -3.42
C GLU A 274 -13.69 18.48 -4.07
N HIS A 275 -13.28 19.44 -3.25
CA HIS A 275 -12.63 20.65 -3.75
C HIS A 275 -11.19 20.31 -4.11
N MET A 276 -10.97 19.98 -5.38
CA MET A 276 -9.68 19.57 -5.93
C MET A 276 -9.14 20.62 -6.90
N LEU A 277 -7.82 20.78 -6.92
CA LEU A 277 -7.07 21.53 -7.92
C LEU A 277 -5.94 20.67 -8.50
N MET A 278 -5.54 20.96 -9.73
CA MET A 278 -4.30 20.41 -10.30
C MET A 278 -3.15 21.35 -10.00
N MET A 279 -2.17 20.88 -9.23
CA MET A 279 -0.93 21.60 -8.97
C MET A 279 0.08 21.31 -10.08
N ARG A 280 0.65 22.33 -10.72
CA ARG A 280 1.74 22.14 -11.67
C ARG A 280 3.08 22.21 -10.94
N ARG A 281 3.84 21.12 -11.00
CA ARG A 281 5.24 21.03 -10.54
C ARG A 281 6.16 20.83 -11.73
N HIS A 282 7.48 20.91 -11.50
CA HIS A 282 8.50 20.65 -12.52
C HIS A 282 8.34 19.29 -13.25
N HIS A 283 7.64 18.32 -12.65
CA HIS A 283 7.44 16.97 -13.19
C HIS A 283 5.99 16.68 -13.66
N GLY A 284 5.16 17.70 -13.85
CA GLY A 284 3.81 17.55 -14.40
C GLY A 284 2.71 18.08 -13.47
N HIS A 285 1.47 17.69 -13.78
CA HIS A 285 0.29 18.05 -12.98
C HIS A 285 0.05 16.99 -11.89
N HIS A 286 -0.25 17.45 -10.68
CA HIS A 286 -0.53 16.61 -9.53
C HIS A 286 -1.87 17.02 -8.92
N PRO A 287 -2.87 16.12 -8.85
CA PRO A 287 -4.14 16.42 -8.21
C PRO A 287 -3.94 16.61 -6.70
N ALA A 288 -4.60 17.62 -6.14
CA ALA A 288 -4.47 17.99 -4.75
C ALA A 288 -5.81 18.47 -4.19
N SER A 289 -6.08 18.11 -2.95
CA SER A 289 -7.21 18.66 -2.19
C SER A 289 -6.96 20.14 -1.86
N LEU A 290 -8.04 20.89 -1.63
CA LEU A 290 -7.96 22.28 -1.19
C LEU A 290 -7.10 22.43 0.09
N GLU A 291 -7.20 21.50 1.03
CA GLU A 291 -6.40 21.51 2.26
C GLU A 291 -4.89 21.39 1.94
N GLU A 292 -4.51 20.47 1.06
CA GLU A 292 -3.12 20.32 0.60
C GLU A 292 -2.63 21.58 -0.11
N CYS A 293 -3.46 22.19 -0.97
CA CYS A 293 -3.11 23.43 -1.66
C CYS A 293 -2.83 24.58 -0.69
N LEU A 294 -3.66 24.74 0.35
CA LEU A 294 -3.46 25.75 1.40
C LEU A 294 -2.22 25.44 2.24
N GLY A 295 -2.00 24.18 2.60
CA GLY A 295 -0.78 23.75 3.29
C GLY A 295 0.50 24.06 2.48
N TRP A 296 0.46 23.94 1.16
CA TRP A 296 1.60 24.36 0.30
C TRP A 296 1.78 25.86 0.22
N LEU A 297 0.71 26.65 0.21
CA LEU A 297 0.79 28.10 0.31
C LEU A 297 1.46 28.53 1.62
N ASP A 298 1.08 27.90 2.74
CA ASP A 298 1.68 28.17 4.05
C ASP A 298 3.16 27.80 4.11
N ALA A 299 3.51 26.66 3.49
CA ALA A 299 4.88 26.17 3.38
C ALA A 299 5.73 26.90 2.32
N LEU A 300 5.14 27.77 1.49
CA LEU A 300 5.85 28.47 0.42
C LEU A 300 6.82 29.50 1.00
N ALA A 301 8.09 29.10 1.14
CA ALA A 301 9.13 29.95 1.70
C ALA A 301 9.29 31.26 0.90
N PRO A 302 9.40 32.43 1.58
CA PRO A 302 9.55 33.74 0.96
C PRO A 302 10.97 33.91 0.40
N ILE A 303 11.27 33.18 -0.67
CA ILE A 303 12.52 33.20 -1.40
C ILE A 303 12.19 33.63 -2.82
N ASP A 304 12.89 34.65 -3.33
CA ASP A 304 12.70 35.14 -4.69
C ASP A 304 12.72 33.99 -5.71
N GLY A 305 11.71 33.95 -6.57
CA GLY A 305 11.54 32.91 -7.58
C GLY A 305 10.73 31.68 -7.14
N ASN A 306 10.53 31.43 -5.83
CA ASN A 306 9.66 30.34 -5.39
C ASN A 306 8.21 30.58 -5.83
N TYR A 307 7.56 29.56 -6.39
CA TYR A 307 6.26 29.70 -7.02
C TYR A 307 5.33 28.51 -6.77
N LEU A 308 4.03 28.75 -6.93
CA LEU A 308 2.96 27.75 -6.98
C LEU A 308 2.07 28.05 -8.18
N VAL A 309 1.57 27.00 -8.83
CA VAL A 309 0.60 27.10 -9.91
C VAL A 309 -0.51 26.11 -9.64
N PHE A 310 -1.73 26.61 -9.58
CA PHE A 310 -2.95 25.82 -9.42
C PHE A 310 -3.85 25.99 -10.63
N VAL A 311 -4.45 24.89 -11.06
CA VAL A 311 -5.37 24.83 -12.18
C VAL A 311 -6.70 24.25 -11.70
N GLY A 312 -7.80 24.96 -11.98
CA GLY A 312 -9.17 24.54 -11.71
C GLY A 312 -9.68 23.54 -12.75
N ARG A 313 -10.92 23.08 -12.57
CA ARG A 313 -11.56 22.08 -13.43
C ARG A 313 -11.82 22.62 -14.83
N SER A 314 -12.23 23.88 -14.93
CA SER A 314 -12.42 24.60 -16.20
C SER A 314 -11.11 25.16 -16.77
N GLU A 315 -9.97 24.58 -16.39
CA GLU A 315 -8.61 24.98 -16.81
C GLU A 315 -8.20 26.42 -16.40
N GLY A 316 -8.99 27.09 -15.56
CA GLY A 316 -8.63 28.39 -14.98
C GLY A 316 -7.36 28.26 -14.14
N VAL A 317 -6.43 29.22 -14.28
CA VAL A 317 -5.12 29.14 -13.62
C VAL A 317 -4.95 30.28 -12.61
N VAL A 318 -4.54 29.93 -11.40
CA VAL A 318 -4.01 30.88 -10.41
C VAL A 318 -2.57 30.50 -10.13
N GLN A 319 -1.65 31.41 -10.45
CA GLN A 319 -0.24 31.22 -10.14
C GLN A 319 0.29 32.35 -9.27
N MET A 320 1.27 32.03 -8.46
CA MET A 320 1.90 32.98 -7.56
C MET A 320 3.39 32.72 -7.43
N ARG A 321 4.16 33.78 -7.24
CA ARG A 321 5.62 33.73 -7.12
C ARG A 321 6.09 34.82 -6.16
N TRP A 322 7.00 34.47 -5.26
CA TRP A 322 7.74 35.46 -4.47
C TRP A 322 8.68 36.24 -5.38
N GLN A 323 8.61 37.57 -5.33
CA GLN A 323 9.42 38.47 -6.16
C GLN A 323 10.14 39.52 -5.33
N GLY A 324 11.41 39.76 -5.66
CA GLY A 324 12.21 40.88 -5.16
C GLY A 324 13.34 40.43 -4.20
N PRO A 325 14.49 41.14 -4.20
CA PRO A 325 15.58 40.83 -3.28
C PRO A 325 15.29 41.32 -1.86
N GLY A 326 15.74 40.55 -0.85
CA GLY A 326 15.64 40.92 0.56
C GLY A 326 14.29 40.55 1.18
N GLU A 327 13.29 41.41 1.04
CA GLU A 327 11.93 41.20 1.52
C GLU A 327 11.00 40.91 0.32
N PRO A 328 10.98 39.67 -0.19
CA PRO A 328 10.19 39.35 -1.35
C PRO A 328 8.69 39.51 -1.06
N ARG A 329 7.95 39.96 -2.05
CA ARG A 329 6.49 40.11 -2.01
C ARG A 329 5.84 39.04 -2.87
N LEU A 330 4.69 38.52 -2.45
CA LEU A 330 3.99 37.47 -3.19
C LEU A 330 3.21 38.10 -4.34
N TRP A 331 3.67 37.89 -5.56
CA TRP A 331 2.93 38.24 -6.77
C TRP A 331 1.94 37.12 -7.09
N LEU A 332 0.67 37.44 -7.30
CA LEU A 332 -0.36 36.50 -7.73
C LEU A 332 -0.97 36.98 -9.05
N GLU A 333 -1.13 36.07 -10.00
CA GLU A 333 -1.66 36.37 -11.32
C GLU A 333 -2.48 35.22 -11.91
N THR A 334 -3.34 35.56 -12.87
CA THR A 334 -3.90 34.63 -13.84
C THR A 334 -3.25 34.85 -15.21
N PRO A 335 -2.68 33.82 -15.83
CA PRO A 335 -2.17 33.89 -17.19
C PRO A 335 -3.33 33.96 -18.21
N GLU A 336 -3.14 34.73 -19.28
CA GLU A 336 -4.01 34.78 -20.47
C GLU A 336 -3.21 34.47 -21.74
N PRO A 337 -2.91 33.18 -22.00
CA PRO A 337 -2.04 32.79 -23.11
C PRO A 337 -2.50 33.32 -24.47
N THR A 338 -3.81 33.37 -24.71
CA THR A 338 -4.42 33.89 -25.94
C THR A 338 -4.17 35.37 -26.19
N HIS A 339 -4.00 36.16 -25.14
CA HIS A 339 -3.74 37.61 -25.23
C HIS A 339 -2.28 37.97 -25.01
N HIS A 340 -1.41 36.97 -24.89
CA HIS A 340 0.00 37.15 -24.58
C HIS A 340 0.27 38.04 -23.34
N ARG A 341 -0.52 37.85 -22.27
CA ARG A 341 -0.37 38.62 -21.02
C ARG A 341 -0.72 37.82 -19.78
N SER A 342 -0.31 38.30 -18.62
CA SER A 342 -0.82 37.94 -17.30
C SER A 342 -1.49 39.14 -16.65
N ARG A 343 -2.53 38.90 -15.84
CA ARG A 343 -3.15 39.92 -14.98
C ARG A 343 -2.93 39.54 -13.52
N GLY A 344 -2.36 40.44 -12.72
CA GLY A 344 -1.99 40.13 -11.35
C GLY A 344 -1.62 41.33 -10.51
N ARG A 345 -1.29 41.08 -9.25
CA ARG A 345 -0.74 42.09 -8.33
C ARG A 345 0.02 41.43 -7.18
N TYR A 346 0.68 42.23 -6.37
CA TYR A 346 1.17 41.79 -5.07
C TYR A 346 0.01 41.58 -4.09
N VAL A 347 0.01 40.44 -3.40
CA VAL A 347 -1.04 40.01 -2.47
C VAL A 347 -0.46 39.58 -1.12
N THR A 348 -1.32 39.51 -0.11
CA THR A 348 -1.02 38.78 1.13
C THR A 348 -1.26 37.28 0.95
N ARG A 349 -0.81 36.46 1.90
CA ARG A 349 -1.14 35.02 1.92
C ARG A 349 -2.65 34.77 2.07
N ASP A 350 -3.35 35.57 2.87
CA ASP A 350 -4.80 35.43 3.07
C ASP A 350 -5.59 35.72 1.78
N GLU A 351 -5.17 36.73 1.04
CA GLU A 351 -5.72 37.03 -0.28
C GLU A 351 -5.45 35.87 -1.26
N ALA A 352 -4.23 35.34 -1.28
CA ALA A 352 -3.89 34.18 -2.10
C ALA A 352 -4.72 32.93 -1.73
N ALA A 353 -4.92 32.67 -0.43
CA ALA A 353 -5.75 31.58 0.06
C ALA A 353 -7.22 31.74 -0.39
N THR A 354 -7.73 32.96 -0.42
CA THR A 354 -9.08 33.27 -0.92
C THR A 354 -9.20 32.94 -2.41
N MET A 355 -8.19 33.27 -3.22
CA MET A 355 -8.16 32.95 -4.65
C MET A 355 -8.10 31.44 -4.91
N ILE A 356 -7.30 30.70 -4.13
CA ILE A 356 -7.23 29.23 -4.19
C ILE A 356 -8.59 28.62 -3.83
N GLN A 357 -9.25 29.12 -2.79
CA GLN A 357 -10.57 28.64 -2.37
C GLN A 357 -11.64 28.90 -3.45
N ALA A 358 -11.67 30.09 -4.04
CA ALA A 358 -12.59 30.40 -5.14
C ALA A 358 -12.36 29.46 -6.33
N LEU A 359 -11.10 29.24 -6.72
CA LEU A 359 -10.77 28.32 -7.80
C LEU A 359 -11.22 26.89 -7.51
N ALA A 360 -11.01 26.39 -6.29
CA ALA A 360 -11.34 25.00 -5.93
C ALA A 360 -12.84 24.75 -5.71
N ARG A 361 -13.56 25.75 -5.19
CA ARG A 361 -14.99 25.61 -4.80
C ARG A 361 -15.94 26.05 -5.88
N GLU A 362 -15.61 27.13 -6.57
CA GLU A 362 -16.48 27.78 -7.55
C GLU A 362 -16.03 27.50 -8.99
N ASP A 363 -14.86 26.86 -9.18
CA ASP A 363 -14.23 26.64 -10.48
C ASP A 363 -14.07 27.96 -11.27
N ARG A 364 -13.75 29.03 -10.53
CA ARG A 364 -13.72 30.41 -11.05
C ARG A 364 -12.38 31.06 -10.72
N VAL A 365 -11.79 31.73 -11.72
CA VAL A 365 -10.59 32.56 -11.52
C VAL A 365 -11.02 33.91 -10.94
N ALA A 366 -10.99 34.03 -9.61
CA ALA A 366 -11.43 35.22 -8.87
C ALA A 366 -10.41 36.37 -8.84
N VAL A 367 -9.34 36.33 -9.65
CA VAL A 367 -8.30 37.37 -9.68
C VAL A 367 -8.89 38.74 -10.00
N ASP A 368 -9.95 38.80 -10.80
CA ASP A 368 -10.67 40.02 -11.16
C ASP A 368 -11.43 40.67 -9.98
N ASP A 369 -11.67 39.92 -8.90
CA ASP A 369 -12.26 40.45 -7.67
C ASP A 369 -11.20 41.24 -6.85
N LEU A 370 -9.91 41.08 -7.18
CA LEU A 370 -8.83 41.86 -6.58
C LEU A 370 -8.77 43.25 -7.24
N SER A 371 -8.82 44.31 -6.45
CA SER A 371 -8.59 45.68 -6.95
C SER A 371 -7.14 45.91 -7.38
N ASN A 372 -6.90 46.89 -8.25
CA ASN A 372 -5.56 47.35 -8.68
C ASN A 372 -4.72 46.28 -9.39
N LEU A 373 -5.32 45.56 -10.33
CA LEU A 373 -4.59 44.61 -11.19
C LEU A 373 -3.67 45.35 -12.16
N GLU A 374 -2.46 44.83 -12.29
CA GLU A 374 -1.50 45.17 -13.32
C GLU A 374 -1.58 44.15 -14.45
N THR A 375 -1.30 44.60 -15.68
CA THR A 375 -1.18 43.72 -16.85
C THR A 375 0.27 43.62 -17.28
N VAL A 376 0.83 42.42 -17.25
CA VAL A 376 2.19 42.12 -17.68
C VAL A 376 2.13 41.41 -19.03
N THR A 377 2.68 42.03 -20.08
CA THR A 377 2.73 41.42 -21.42
C THR A 377 3.97 40.54 -21.54
N TRP A 378 3.84 39.37 -22.17
CA TRP A 378 4.98 38.49 -22.45
C TRP A 378 5.22 38.31 -23.95
N ASN A 379 6.48 38.12 -24.33
CA ASN A 379 6.83 37.83 -25.72
C ASN A 379 6.68 36.32 -25.98
N PRO A 380 5.98 35.90 -27.05
CA PRO A 380 5.78 34.48 -27.36
C PRO A 380 7.06 33.69 -27.72
N GLY A 381 8.24 34.31 -27.70
CA GLY A 381 9.51 33.73 -28.15
C GLY A 381 10.60 33.52 -27.09
N THR A 382 10.30 33.68 -25.79
CA THR A 382 11.31 33.58 -24.71
C THR A 382 10.97 32.55 -23.62
N GLY A 383 10.32 31.44 -24.00
CA GLY A 383 9.96 30.34 -23.11
C GLY A 383 10.97 29.21 -23.09
#